data_AF-K3WW08-F1
#
_entry.id   AF-K3WW08-F1
#
_cell.length_a   1.000
_cell.length_b   1.000
_cell.length_c   1.000
_cell.angle_alpha   90.00
_cell.angle_beta   90.00
_cell.angle_gamma   90.00
#
_symmetry.space_group_name_H-M   'P 1'
#
loop_
_entity.id
_entity.type
_entity.pdbx_description
1 polymer ?
#
loop_
_entity_poly.entity_id
_entity_poly.type
_entity_poly.pdbx_seq_one_letter_code
_entity_poly.pdbx_strand_id
1 'polypeptide(L)'
;MVRVDTRKEVLRLYREILRTSRRFHWKNEQGEEWSKVLQKNARMEIEGARYETDRETISKRLIVGWECVKEVRVKFEEKENEILRATQPTDKQ
;
A
#
# COMPACT_ATOMS: atom_id res chain seq x y z
N MET A 1 -25.09 3.13 14.45
CA MET A 1 -24.34 3.64 13.28
C MET A 1 -22.93 4.00 13.76
N VAL A 2 -21.91 3.21 13.41
CA VAL A 2 -20.52 3.49 13.80
C VAL A 2 -20.08 4.75 13.06
N ARG A 3 -19.78 5.83 13.79
CA ARG A 3 -19.24 7.06 13.21
C ARG A 3 -17.76 6.81 12.92
N VAL A 4 -17.46 6.42 11.68
CA VAL A 4 -16.07 6.31 11.22
C VAL A 4 -15.46 7.70 11.28
N ASP A 5 -14.40 7.85 12.07
CA ASP A 5 -13.60 9.07 12.11
C ASP A 5 -12.70 9.07 10.87
N THR A 6 -13.16 9.77 9.84
CA THR A 6 -12.52 9.82 8.52
C THR A 6 -11.07 10.25 8.60
N ARG A 7 -10.71 11.18 9.52
CA ARG A 7 -9.32 11.61 9.69
C ARG A 7 -8.44 10.49 10.24
N LYS A 8 -8.94 9.75 11.24
CA LYS A 8 -8.22 8.58 11.77
C LYS A 8 -8.02 7.52 10.69
N GLU A 9 -9.02 7.33 9.84
CA GLU A 9 -8.96 6.31 8.78
C GLU A 9 -7.98 6.69 7.66
N VAL A 10 -7.96 7.96 7.24
CA VAL A 10 -6.94 8.49 6.31
C VAL A 10 -5.53 8.29 6.88
N LEU A 11 -5.32 8.59 8.17
CA LEU A 11 -4.02 8.39 8.81
C LEU A 11 -3.63 6.91 8.93
N ARG A 12 -4.59 6.01 9.14
CA ARG A 12 -4.34 4.56 9.15
C ARG A 12 -3.92 4.08 7.78
N LEU A 13 -4.68 4.44 6.75
CA LEU A 13 -4.35 4.11 5.36
C LEU A 13 -2.97 4.65 4.98
N TYR A 14 -2.67 5.91 5.29
CA TYR A 14 -1.36 6.51 5.00
C TYR A 14 -0.22 5.73 5.64
N ARG A 15 -0.32 5.40 6.94
CA ARG A 15 0.72 4.60 7.62
C ARG A 15 0.87 3.22 6.99
N GLU A 16 -0.21 2.59 6.56
CA GLU A 16 -0.14 1.29 5.90
C GLU A 16 0.52 1.38 4.51
N ILE A 17 0.24 2.43 3.74
CA ILE A 17 0.95 2.71 2.48
C ILE A 17 2.44 2.86 2.74
N LEU A 18 2.85 3.63 3.75
CA LEU A 18 4.26 3.80 4.10
C LEU A 18 4.94 2.47 4.49
N ARG A 19 4.27 1.64 5.30
CA ARG A 19 4.79 0.32 5.69
C ARG A 19 4.93 -0.61 4.49
N THR A 20 3.89 -0.71 3.67
CA THR A 20 3.87 -1.59 2.49
C THR A 20 4.92 -1.15 1.47
N SER A 21 5.07 0.15 1.27
CA SER A 21 6.06 0.74 0.35
C SER A 21 7.50 0.39 0.72
N ARG A 22 7.82 0.13 1.99
CA ARG A 22 9.19 -0.27 2.41
C ARG A 22 9.62 -1.64 1.89
N ARG A 23 8.67 -2.49 1.45
CA ARG A 23 8.98 -3.80 0.85
C ARG A 23 9.61 -3.65 -0.55
N PHE A 24 9.42 -2.51 -1.20
CA PHE A 24 9.99 -2.17 -2.50
C PHE A 24 11.45 -1.70 -2.36
N HIS A 25 12.37 -2.65 -2.32
CA HIS A 25 13.80 -2.41 -2.07
C HIS A 25 14.61 -2.12 -3.35
N TRP A 26 14.02 -2.24 -4.54
CA TRP A 26 14.71 -2.02 -5.82
C TRP A 26 14.44 -0.63 -6.41
N LYS A 27 15.28 -0.26 -7.37
CA LYS A 27 15.19 1.01 -8.09
C LYS A 27 14.32 0.88 -9.35
N ASN A 28 13.68 1.98 -9.74
CA ASN A 28 13.01 2.12 -11.02
C ASN A 28 14.04 2.33 -12.15
N GLU A 29 13.55 2.45 -13.39
CA GLU A 29 14.36 2.67 -14.59
C GLU A 29 15.16 3.98 -14.56
N GLN A 30 14.72 4.95 -13.75
CA GLN A 30 15.39 6.24 -13.56
C GLN A 30 16.42 6.21 -12.41
N GLY A 31 16.60 5.07 -11.76
CA GLY A 31 17.53 4.89 -10.64
C GLY A 31 17.00 5.33 -9.28
N GLU A 32 15.72 5.68 -9.16
CA GLU A 32 15.07 6.06 -7.91
C GLU A 32 14.52 4.83 -7.17
N GLU A 33 14.65 4.79 -5.84
CA GLU A 33 14.04 3.72 -5.04
C GLU A 33 12.50 3.79 -5.12
N TRP A 34 11.85 2.68 -5.50
CA TRP A 34 10.40 2.60 -5.57
C TRP A 34 9.73 2.97 -4.25
N SER A 35 10.30 2.56 -3.11
CA SER A 35 9.78 2.93 -1.79
C SER A 35 9.68 4.45 -1.60
N LYS A 36 10.69 5.22 -2.04
CA LYS A 36 10.70 6.70 -1.93
C LYS A 36 9.68 7.34 -2.87
N VAL A 37 9.60 6.84 -4.11
CA VAL A 37 8.63 7.32 -5.10
C VAL A 37 7.19 7.13 -4.59
N LEU A 38 6.86 5.93 -4.10
CA LEU A 38 5.53 5.62 -3.58
C LEU A 38 5.18 6.46 -2.34
N GLN A 39 6.12 6.64 -1.41
CA GLN A 39 5.90 7.47 -0.22
C GLN A 39 5.69 8.95 -0.58
N LYS A 40 6.45 9.47 -1.55
CA LYS A 40 6.29 10.83 -2.06
C LYS A 40 4.93 11.01 -2.72
N ASN A 41 4.53 10.09 -3.59
CA ASN A 41 3.24 10.14 -4.28
C ASN A 41 2.07 10.05 -3.29
N ALA A 42 2.13 9.14 -2.31
CA ALA A 42 1.11 9.03 -1.27
C ALA A 42 0.96 10.31 -0.46
N ARG A 43 2.07 10.97 -0.12
CA ARG A 43 2.03 12.28 0.54
C ARG A 43 1.39 13.34 -0.36
N MET A 44 1.78 13.42 -1.63
CA MET A 44 1.23 14.39 -2.58
C MET A 44 -0.29 14.22 -2.74
N GLU A 45 -0.77 12.98 -2.86
CA GLU A 45 -2.21 12.66 -3.00
C GLU A 45 -3.05 13.02 -1.77
N ILE A 46 -2.51 12.81 -0.57
CA ILE A 46 -3.21 13.14 0.68
C ILE A 46 -3.18 14.65 0.94
N GLU A 47 -2.03 15.29 0.77
CA GLU A 47 -1.89 16.73 0.95
C GLU A 47 -2.68 17.53 -0.08
N GLY A 48 -2.75 17.05 -1.33
CA GLY A 48 -3.56 17.64 -2.39
C GLY A 48 -5.06 17.61 -2.08
N ALA A 49 -5.52 16.60 -1.34
CA ALA A 49 -6.92 16.45 -0.96
C ALA A 49 -7.24 16.92 0.46
N ARG A 50 -6.33 17.66 1.13
CA ARG A 50 -6.49 18.01 2.56
C ARG A 50 -7.70 18.89 2.89
N TYR A 51 -8.23 19.60 1.90
CA TYR A 51 -9.41 20.46 2.04
C TYR A 51 -10.70 19.80 1.52
N GLU A 52 -10.64 18.52 1.11
CA GLU A 52 -11.82 17.78 0.73
C GLU A 52 -12.76 17.65 1.95
N THR A 53 -14.03 17.97 1.73
CA THR A 53 -15.07 17.92 2.77
C THR A 53 -16.25 17.04 2.38
N ASP A 54 -16.36 16.66 1.10
CA ASP A 54 -17.38 15.74 0.62
C ASP A 54 -17.13 14.32 1.16
N ARG A 55 -18.08 13.84 1.96
CA ARG A 55 -17.95 12.55 2.65
C ARG A 55 -17.96 11.38 1.68
N GLU A 56 -18.72 11.48 0.60
CA GLU A 56 -18.81 10.40 -0.38
C GLU A 56 -17.47 10.23 -1.10
N THR A 57 -16.88 11.34 -1.55
CA THR A 57 -15.55 11.38 -2.17
C THR A 57 -14.49 10.83 -1.23
N ILE A 58 -14.43 11.28 0.03
CA ILE A 58 -13.42 10.75 0.96
C ILE A 58 -13.62 9.25 1.21
N SER A 59 -14.87 8.80 1.34
CA SER A 59 -15.18 7.38 1.58
C SER A 59 -14.76 6.51 0.39
N LYS A 60 -15.06 6.93 -0.84
CA LYS A 60 -14.63 6.23 -2.06
C LYS A 60 -13.11 6.13 -2.16
N ARG A 61 -12.40 7.25 -1.92
CA ARG A 61 -10.92 7.25 -1.94
C ARG A 61 -10.33 6.33 -0.87
N LEU A 62 -10.91 6.29 0.33
CA LEU A 62 -10.48 5.38 1.39
C LEU A 62 -10.69 3.92 1.02
N ILE A 63 -11.85 3.56 0.47
CA ILE A 63 -12.17 2.19 0.05
C ILE A 63 -11.16 1.73 -1.02
N VAL A 64 -11.02 2.51 -2.09
CA VAL A 64 -10.10 2.19 -3.18
C VAL A 64 -8.65 2.11 -2.69
N GLY A 65 -8.24 3.05 -1.83
CA GLY A 65 -6.90 3.05 -1.26
C GLY A 65 -6.59 1.78 -0.44
N TRP A 66 -7.55 1.33 0.37
CA TRP A 66 -7.42 0.07 1.13
C TRP A 66 -7.39 -1.16 0.23
N GLU A 67 -8.22 -1.19 -0.82
CA GLU A 67 -8.21 -2.27 -1.81
C GLU A 67 -6.85 -2.38 -2.52
N CYS A 68 -6.28 -1.25 -2.97
CA CYS A 68 -4.96 -1.23 -3.59
C CYS A 68 -3.88 -1.75 -2.64
N VAL A 69 -3.88 -1.30 -1.37
CA VAL A 69 -2.90 -1.77 -0.37
C VAL A 69 -3.05 -3.27 -0.13
N LYS A 70 -4.27 -3.77 -0.01
CA LYS A 70 -4.56 -5.20 0.16
C LYS A 70 -4.03 -6.00 -1.03
N GLU A 71 -4.32 -5.58 -2.25
CA GLU A 71 -3.87 -6.25 -3.47
C GLU A 71 -2.33 -6.31 -3.55
N VAL A 72 -1.65 -5.19 -3.27
CA VAL A 72 -0.18 -5.15 -3.26
C VAL A 72 0.39 -6.12 -2.22
N ARG A 73 -0.19 -6.16 -1.02
CA ARG A 73 0.24 -7.10 0.02
C ARG A 73 0.06 -8.55 -0.38
N VAL A 74 -1.09 -8.90 -0.96
CA VAL A 74 -1.35 -10.25 -1.47
C VAL A 74 -0.29 -10.64 -2.51
N LYS A 75 0.03 -9.76 -3.46
CA LYS A 75 1.06 -10.03 -4.48
C LYS A 75 2.45 -10.27 -3.86
N PHE A 76 2.80 -9.53 -2.82
CA PHE A 76 4.05 -9.80 -2.09
C PHE A 76 4.02 -11.16 -1.39
N GLU A 77 2.93 -11.48 -0.71
CA GLU A 77 2.77 -12.76 0.00
C GLU A 77 2.81 -13.95 -0.97
N GLU A 78 2.13 -13.84 -2.12
CA GLU A 78 2.20 -14.81 -3.22
C GLU A 78 3.64 -15.01 -3.69
N LYS A 79 4.37 -13.90 -3.93
CA LYS A 79 5.74 -13.98 -4.43
C LYS A 79 6.71 -14.58 -3.41
N GLU A 80 6.55 -14.24 -2.14
CA GLU A 80 7.33 -14.83 -1.05
C GLU A 80 7.08 -16.33 -0.94
N ASN A 81 5.81 -16.76 -1.02
CA ASN A 81 5.45 -18.17 -1.00
C ASN A 81 6.01 -18.95 -2.21
N GLU A 82 6.02 -18.36 -3.41
CA GLU A 82 6.65 -18.96 -4.59
C GLU A 82 8.16 -19.18 -4.38
N ILE A 83 8.86 -18.16 -3.88
CA ILE A 83 10.30 -18.24 -3.62
C ILE A 83 10.58 -19.32 -2.57
N LEU A 84 9.82 -19.33 -1.47
CA LEU A 84 9.95 -20.33 -0.42
C LEU A 84 9.76 -21.76 -0.96
N ARG A 85 8.72 -22.00 -1.76
CA ARG A 85 8.47 -23.31 -2.40
C ARG A 85 9.61 -23.72 -3.34
N ALA A 86 10.16 -22.79 -4.11
CA ALA A 86 11.29 -23.06 -5.00
C ALA A 86 12.59 -23.38 -4.24
N THR A 87 12.75 -22.84 -3.02
CA THR A 87 13.92 -23.09 -2.17
C THR A 87 13.83 -24.35 -1.31
N GLN A 88 12.65 -24.99 -1.21
CA GLN A 88 12.55 -26.30 -0.54
C GLN A 88 13.15 -27.37 -1.45
N PRO A 89 14.18 -28.13 -1.01
CA PRO A 89 14.69 -29.24 -1.79
C PRO A 89 13.57 -30.27 -1.97
N THR A 90 13.37 -30.73 -3.20
CA THR A 90 12.51 -31.87 -3.51
C THR A 90 13.15 -33.12 -2.91
N ASP A 91 12.95 -33.35 -1.63
CA ASP A 91 13.26 -34.64 -1.03
C ASP A 91 12.32 -35.66 -1.67
N LYS A 92 12.94 -36.49 -2.51
CA LYS A 92 12.34 -37.60 -3.23
C LYS A 92 11.70 -38.57 -2.24
N GLN A 93 10.46 -38.93 -2.50
CA GLN A 93 9.92 -40.26 -2.23
C GLN A 93 9.30 -40.80 -3.52
#